data_AF-A0A2V6E1E0-F1
#
_entry.id   AF-A0A2V6E1E0-F1
#
_cell.length_a   1.000
_cell.length_b   1.000
_cell.length_c   1.000
_cell.angle_alpha   90.00
_cell.angle_beta   90.00
_cell.angle_gamma   90.00
#
_symmetry.space_group_name_H-M   'P 1'
#
loop_
_entity.id
_entity.type
_entity.pdbx_description
1 polymer ?
#
loop_
_entity_poly.entity_id
_entity_poly.type
_entity_poly.pdbx_seq_one_letter_code
_entity_poly.pdbx_strand_id
1 'polypeptide(L)'
;MKRRFVLIVLASLALINGLLGLRLFTVHAAENDPDSGYAQIAVFAKAIQLLRQDYVDGNKTSYHDLVYAAMKGMLASLDPHSQFMEPDDFRDMQDDTRSRFNGLGIEVSSKNGVLTVVTPMEDTPAAKAGILAGDQILKINGTPTEKLELQQAVNLLRGKPDQKATLTILRPSSK
;
A
#
# COMPACT_ATOMS: atom_id res chain seq x y z
N MET A 1 -53.71 3.80 50.67
CA MET A 1 -52.78 2.98 49.86
C MET A 1 -52.31 3.66 48.57
N LYS A 2 -53.20 4.28 47.76
CA LYS A 2 -52.85 4.89 46.46
C LYS A 2 -51.78 6.01 46.49
N ARG A 3 -51.79 6.89 47.50
CA ARG A 3 -50.80 7.98 47.65
C ARG A 3 -49.37 7.51 47.89
N ARG A 4 -49.18 6.44 48.68
CA ARG A 4 -47.85 5.86 48.96
C ARG A 4 -47.28 5.18 47.72
N PHE A 5 -48.13 4.52 46.93
CA PHE A 5 -47.73 3.91 45.66
C PHE A 5 -47.24 4.95 44.64
N VAL A 6 -47.97 6.06 44.49
CA VAL A 6 -47.58 7.15 43.56
C VAL A 6 -46.23 7.77 43.95
N LEU A 7 -45.98 7.98 45.24
CA LEU A 7 -44.70 8.53 45.73
C LEU A 7 -43.51 7.60 45.46
N ILE A 8 -43.70 6.29 45.59
CA ILE A 8 -42.65 5.29 45.30
C ILE A 8 -42.32 5.27 43.81
N VAL A 9 -43.33 5.33 42.93
CA VAL A 9 -43.13 5.36 41.48
C VAL A 9 -42.38 6.63 41.05
N LEU A 10 -42.76 7.80 41.58
CA LEU A 10 -42.05 9.05 41.30
C LEU A 10 -40.60 9.03 41.79
N ALA A 11 -40.35 8.48 42.99
CA ALA A 11 -39.00 8.33 43.52
C ALA A 11 -38.15 7.38 42.65
N SER A 12 -38.71 6.26 42.17
CA SER A 12 -38.01 5.35 41.26
C SER A 12 -37.69 6.00 39.92
N LEU A 13 -38.62 6.78 39.35
CA LEU A 13 -38.40 7.49 38.09
C LEU A 13 -37.32 8.56 38.24
N ALA A 14 -37.31 9.31 39.34
CA ALA A 14 -36.26 10.28 39.64
C ALA A 14 -34.90 9.60 39.79
N LEU A 15 -34.85 8.44 40.45
CA LEU A 15 -33.62 7.68 40.64
C LEU A 15 -33.08 7.11 39.33
N ILE A 16 -33.96 6.58 38.47
CA ILE A 16 -33.62 6.08 37.14
C ILE A 16 -33.10 7.21 36.26
N ASN A 17 -33.79 8.36 36.21
CA ASN A 17 -33.33 9.52 35.45
C ASN A 17 -32.01 10.09 35.99
N GLY A 18 -31.82 10.10 37.32
CA GLY A 18 -30.56 10.49 37.94
C GLY A 18 -29.41 9.54 37.59
N LEU A 19 -29.66 8.22 37.60
CA LEU A 19 -28.66 7.23 37.19
C LEU A 19 -28.32 7.34 35.70
N LEU A 20 -29.32 7.53 34.84
CA LEU A 20 -29.13 7.75 33.41
C LEU A 20 -28.36 9.05 33.14
N GLY A 21 -28.70 10.14 33.82
CA GLY A 21 -27.99 11.41 33.72
C GLY A 21 -26.53 11.31 34.14
N LEU A 22 -26.25 10.59 35.24
CA LEU A 22 -24.88 10.35 35.69
C LEU A 22 -24.07 9.52 34.69
N ARG A 23 -24.68 8.47 34.11
CA ARG A 23 -24.05 7.66 33.06
C ARG A 23 -23.72 8.50 31.82
N LEU A 24 -24.67 9.29 31.35
CA LEU A 24 -24.45 10.20 30.21
C LEU A 24 -23.35 11.22 30.49
N PHE A 25 -23.32 11.81 31.70
CA PHE A 25 -22.26 12.74 32.10
C PHE A 25 -20.87 12.09 32.15
N THR A 26 -20.76 10.86 32.68
CA THR A 26 -19.48 10.14 32.71
C THR A 26 -18.98 9.74 31.31
N VAL A 27 -19.88 9.39 30.40
CA VAL A 27 -19.54 9.10 28.99
C VAL A 27 -19.06 10.37 28.29
N HIS A 28 -19.75 11.49 28.49
CA HIS A 28 -19.38 12.77 27.90
C HIS A 28 -18.08 13.34 28.50
N ALA A 29 -17.78 13.06 29.77
CA ALA A 29 -16.50 13.43 30.38
C ALA A 29 -15.33 12.60 29.81
N ALA A 30 -15.55 11.31 29.51
CA ALA A 30 -14.55 10.47 28.85
C ALA A 30 -14.31 10.84 27.37
N GLU A 31 -15.31 11.46 26.73
CA GLU A 31 -15.23 11.99 25.36
C GLU A 31 -14.38 13.28 25.26
N ASN A 32 -14.24 14.03 26.36
CA ASN A 32 -13.50 15.31 26.41
C ASN A 32 -12.03 15.18 26.83
N ASP A 33 -11.48 13.97 26.93
CA ASP A 33 -10.03 13.79 27.08
C ASP A 33 -9.34 14.16 25.75
N PRO A 34 -8.51 15.21 25.71
CA PRO A 34 -7.81 15.62 24.49
C PRO A 34 -6.82 14.57 24.00
N ASP A 35 -6.42 13.60 24.83
CA ASP A 35 -5.59 12.46 24.43
C ASP A 35 -6.43 11.20 24.13
N SER A 36 -7.77 11.32 24.08
CA SER A 36 -8.60 10.23 23.61
C SER A 36 -8.33 9.95 22.13
N GLY A 37 -8.21 8.67 21.76
CA GLY A 37 -7.99 8.26 20.38
C GLY A 37 -9.04 8.83 19.41
N TYR A 38 -10.29 8.95 19.85
CA TYR A 38 -11.35 9.56 19.04
C TYR A 38 -11.13 11.06 18.79
N ALA A 39 -10.69 11.84 19.78
CA ALA A 39 -10.37 13.25 19.62
C ALA A 39 -9.23 13.44 18.61
N GLN A 40 -8.17 12.63 18.71
CA GLN A 40 -7.03 12.69 17.79
C GLN A 40 -7.41 12.28 16.35
N ILE A 41 -8.27 11.26 16.20
CA ILE A 41 -8.81 10.88 14.88
C ILE A 41 -9.65 12.03 14.28
N ALA A 42 -10.42 12.74 15.09
CA ALA A 42 -11.21 13.89 14.61
C ALA A 42 -10.29 15.03 14.13
N VAL A 43 -9.20 15.32 14.85
CA VAL A 43 -8.18 16.30 14.42
C VAL A 43 -7.54 15.86 13.10
N PHE A 44 -7.14 14.59 12.98
CA PHE A 44 -6.56 14.03 11.76
C PHE A 44 -7.52 14.13 10.56
N ALA A 45 -8.79 13.76 10.74
CA ALA A 45 -9.81 13.86 9.71
C ALA A 45 -10.02 15.32 9.25
N LYS A 46 -10.01 16.27 10.19
CA LYS A 46 -10.11 17.71 9.89
C LYS A 46 -8.88 18.20 9.11
N ALA A 47 -7.68 17.74 9.45
CA ALA A 47 -6.46 18.11 8.75
C ALA A 47 -6.48 17.62 7.29
N ILE A 48 -6.88 16.37 7.05
CA ILE A 48 -7.07 15.83 5.70
C ILE A 48 -8.10 16.66 4.92
N GLN A 49 -9.24 16.97 5.54
CA GLN A 49 -10.29 17.77 4.90
C GLN A 49 -9.76 19.15 4.45
N LEU A 50 -9.04 19.84 5.33
CA LEU A 50 -8.47 21.16 5.05
C LEU A 50 -7.44 21.08 3.92
N LEU A 51 -6.55 20.09 3.97
CA LEU A 51 -5.56 19.86 2.93
C LEU A 51 -6.22 19.63 1.57
N ARG A 52 -7.32 18.87 1.51
CA ARG A 52 -8.05 18.68 0.26
C ARG A 52 -8.70 19.95 -0.28
N GLN A 53 -9.24 20.77 0.60
CA GLN A 53 -10.02 21.95 0.22
C GLN A 53 -9.11 23.11 -0.24
N ASP A 54 -7.98 23.29 0.43
CA ASP A 54 -7.14 24.48 0.27
C ASP A 54 -5.88 24.24 -0.58
N TYR A 55 -5.55 22.98 -0.89
CA TYR A 55 -4.38 22.67 -1.70
C TYR A 55 -4.59 22.98 -3.18
N VAL A 56 -3.54 23.51 -3.81
CA VAL A 56 -3.57 24.06 -5.18
C VAL A 56 -3.88 22.99 -6.24
N ASP A 57 -3.42 21.75 -6.05
CA ASP A 57 -3.61 20.65 -7.00
C ASP A 57 -4.52 19.56 -6.41
N GLY A 58 -5.82 19.70 -6.66
CA GLY A 58 -6.83 18.75 -6.17
C GLY A 58 -6.69 17.32 -6.69
N ASN A 59 -5.92 17.09 -7.76
CA ASN A 59 -5.71 15.74 -8.31
C ASN A 59 -4.74 14.91 -7.46
N LYS A 60 -3.97 15.55 -6.56
CA LYS A 60 -3.00 14.90 -5.67
C LYS A 60 -3.50 14.69 -4.25
N THR A 61 -4.75 15.07 -3.97
CA THR A 61 -5.30 15.08 -2.61
C THR A 61 -6.48 14.13 -2.47
N SER A 62 -6.46 12.99 -3.15
CA SER A 62 -7.47 11.97 -2.92
C SER A 62 -7.40 11.47 -1.47
N TYR A 63 -8.54 11.11 -0.86
CA TYR A 63 -8.53 10.57 0.51
C TYR A 63 -7.66 9.31 0.61
N HIS A 64 -7.70 8.47 -0.42
CA HIS A 64 -6.91 7.25 -0.49
C HIS A 64 -5.41 7.56 -0.36
N ASP A 65 -4.90 8.46 -1.20
CA ASP A 65 -3.47 8.76 -1.25
C ASP A 65 -2.99 9.46 0.03
N LEU A 66 -3.80 10.37 0.59
CA LEU A 66 -3.48 11.06 1.84
C LEU A 66 -3.45 10.12 3.04
N VAL A 67 -4.41 9.20 3.14
CA VAL A 67 -4.44 8.19 4.21
C VAL A 67 -3.26 7.23 4.09
N TYR A 68 -2.97 6.74 2.87
CA TYR A 68 -1.85 5.83 2.64
C TYR A 68 -0.51 6.51 2.93
N ALA A 69 -0.33 7.77 2.51
CA ALA A 69 0.85 8.56 2.83
C ALA A 69 1.00 8.77 4.35
N ALA A 70 -0.10 9.05 5.05
CA ALA A 70 -0.08 9.16 6.51
C ALA A 70 0.32 7.84 7.18
N MET A 71 -0.19 6.69 6.73
CA MET A 71 0.20 5.38 7.26
C MET A 71 1.69 5.09 7.04
N LYS A 72 2.22 5.38 5.84
CA LYS A 72 3.65 5.28 5.54
C LYS A 72 4.48 6.17 6.47
N GLY A 73 4.06 7.42 6.68
CA GLY A 73 4.74 8.36 7.58
C GLY A 73 4.70 7.93 9.06
N MET A 74 3.57 7.40 9.53
CA MET A 74 3.44 6.89 10.90
C MET A 74 4.43 5.75 11.15
N LEU A 75 4.47 4.73 10.28
CA LEU A 75 5.39 3.60 10.45
C LEU A 75 6.87 3.99 10.31
N ALA A 76 7.19 4.90 9.38
CA ALA A 76 8.55 5.41 9.24
C ALA A 76 9.05 6.13 10.51
N SER A 77 8.13 6.69 11.31
CA SER A 77 8.47 7.32 12.59
C SER A 77 8.63 6.33 13.74
N LEU A 78 8.17 5.09 13.62
CA LEU A 78 8.32 4.07 14.66
C LEU A 78 9.75 3.51 14.64
N ASP A 79 10.18 2.99 13.48
CA ASP A 79 11.52 2.44 13.30
C ASP A 79 11.90 2.30 11.81
N PRO A 80 13.19 2.10 11.47
CA PRO A 80 13.66 2.01 10.07
C PRO A 80 13.23 0.75 9.30
N HIS A 81 12.66 -0.25 9.96
CA HIS A 81 12.28 -1.55 9.39
C HIS A 81 10.75 -1.73 9.29
N SER A 82 9.99 -0.86 9.94
CA SER A 82 8.53 -0.80 9.85
C SER A 82 8.10 -0.05 8.59
N GLN A 83 7.35 -0.73 7.72
CA GLN A 83 6.84 -0.16 6.47
C GLN A 83 5.38 -0.54 6.22
N PHE A 84 4.62 0.39 5.63
CA PHE A 84 3.27 0.12 5.15
C PHE A 84 3.35 -0.38 3.71
N MET A 85 2.75 -1.53 3.43
CA MET A 85 2.68 -2.11 2.09
C MET A 85 1.30 -1.92 1.50
N GLU A 86 1.24 -1.47 0.25
CA GLU A 86 0.00 -1.45 -0.51
C GLU A 86 -0.42 -2.87 -0.92
N PRO A 87 -1.70 -3.12 -1.26
CA PRO A 87 -2.17 -4.46 -1.60
C PRO A 87 -1.38 -5.14 -2.72
N ASP A 88 -0.93 -4.37 -3.72
CA ASP A 88 -0.12 -4.89 -4.82
C ASP A 88 1.30 -5.25 -4.37
N ASP A 89 1.97 -4.37 -3.61
CA ASP A 89 3.31 -4.64 -3.04
C ASP A 89 3.29 -5.86 -2.13
N PHE A 90 2.24 -6.00 -1.31
CA PHE A 90 2.07 -7.13 -0.41
C PHE A 90 1.84 -8.45 -1.18
N ARG A 91 1.12 -8.40 -2.30
CA ARG A 91 0.93 -9.56 -3.18
C ARG A 91 2.27 -9.97 -3.81
N ASP A 92 3.04 -9.01 -4.30
CA ASP A 92 4.34 -9.25 -4.90
C ASP A 92 5.33 -9.86 -3.87
N MET A 93 5.35 -9.35 -2.64
CA MET A 93 6.14 -9.92 -1.53
C MET A 93 5.72 -11.37 -1.22
N GLN A 94 4.43 -11.68 -1.24
CA GLN A 94 3.94 -13.04 -1.02
C GLN A 94 4.35 -13.99 -2.15
N ASP A 95 4.28 -13.53 -3.40
CA ASP A 95 4.71 -14.30 -4.56
C ASP A 95 6.20 -14.62 -4.49
N ASP A 96 7.03 -13.63 -4.14
CA ASP A 96 8.47 -13.80 -3.91
C ASP A 96 8.75 -14.82 -2.80
N THR A 97 8.04 -14.70 -1.66
CA THR A 97 8.18 -15.61 -0.50
C THR A 97 7.78 -17.04 -0.85
N ARG A 98 6.77 -17.23 -1.69
CA ARG A 98 6.30 -18.56 -2.11
C ARG A 98 7.16 -19.16 -3.23
N SER A 99 8.27 -18.51 -3.60
CA SER A 99 9.06 -18.82 -4.80
C SER A 99 8.19 -18.93 -6.05
N ARG A 100 7.04 -18.26 -6.05
CA ARG A 100 6.23 -18.04 -7.24
C ARG A 100 6.84 -16.84 -7.93
N PHE A 101 8.06 -17.02 -8.43
CA PHE A 101 8.72 -16.05 -9.28
C PHE A 101 7.90 -15.95 -10.56
N ASN A 102 6.91 -15.05 -10.56
CA ASN A 102 6.29 -14.59 -11.78
C ASN A 102 7.38 -13.82 -12.53
N GLY A 103 7.92 -14.42 -13.59
CA GLY A 103 9.00 -13.83 -14.36
C GLY A 103 9.80 -14.85 -15.15
N LEU A 104 10.66 -14.34 -16.02
CA LEU A 104 11.50 -15.17 -16.89
C LEU A 104 12.73 -15.73 -16.18
N GLY A 105 13.11 -15.19 -15.01
CA GLY A 105 14.30 -15.57 -14.27
C GLY A 105 15.60 -14.93 -14.79
N ILE A 106 15.54 -13.64 -15.10
CA ILE A 106 16.70 -12.84 -15.55
C ILE A 106 16.88 -11.63 -14.65
N GLU A 107 18.13 -11.37 -14.29
CA GLU A 107 18.53 -10.10 -13.73
C GLU A 107 18.91 -9.16 -14.89
N VAL A 108 18.33 -7.96 -14.89
CA VAL A 108 18.54 -6.96 -15.94
C VAL A 108 18.99 -5.64 -15.33
N SER A 109 19.83 -4.92 -16.09
CA SER A 109 20.29 -3.58 -15.74
C SER A 109 20.30 -2.69 -16.98
N SER A 110 20.17 -1.38 -16.79
CA SER A 110 20.29 -0.42 -17.87
C SER A 110 21.74 0.04 -17.98
N LYS A 111 22.41 -0.32 -19.07
CA LYS A 111 23.79 0.10 -19.37
C LYS A 111 23.77 1.00 -20.60
N ASN A 112 24.16 2.27 -20.43
CA ASN A 112 24.13 3.29 -21.49
C ASN A 112 22.75 3.46 -22.15
N GLY A 113 21.66 3.32 -21.39
CA GLY A 113 20.30 3.39 -21.91
C GLY A 113 19.83 2.12 -22.63
N VAL A 114 20.62 1.04 -22.62
CA VAL A 114 20.26 -0.25 -23.21
C VAL A 114 20.00 -1.27 -22.10
N LEU A 115 18.83 -1.90 -22.16
CA LEU A 115 18.46 -2.97 -21.25
C LEU A 115 19.33 -4.21 -21.51
N THR A 116 20.18 -4.56 -20.55
CA THR A 116 21.18 -5.61 -20.66
C THR A 116 20.97 -6.66 -19.57
N VAL A 117 21.06 -7.93 -19.94
CA VAL A 117 21.03 -9.06 -19.01
C VAL A 117 22.32 -9.09 -18.22
N VAL A 118 22.21 -9.00 -16.89
CA VAL A 118 23.33 -9.17 -15.97
C VAL A 118 23.63 -10.66 -15.81
N THR A 119 22.64 -11.43 -15.40
CA THR A 119 22.75 -12.88 -15.29
C THR A 119 21.38 -13.56 -15.44
N PRO A 120 21.29 -14.68 -16.17
CA PRO A 120 20.15 -15.59 -16.05
C PRO A 120 20.27 -16.37 -14.74
N MET A 121 19.14 -16.64 -14.09
CA MET A 121 19.07 -17.53 -12.93
C MET A 121 19.01 -19.00 -13.41
N GLU A 122 19.71 -19.89 -12.71
CA GLU A 122 19.70 -21.33 -13.02
C GLU A 122 18.29 -21.92 -12.91
N ASP A 123 18.00 -22.95 -13.72
CA ASP A 123 16.72 -23.66 -13.80
C ASP A 123 15.48 -22.83 -14.17
N THR A 124 15.65 -21.57 -14.57
CA THR A 124 14.54 -20.69 -14.99
C THR A 124 14.19 -20.79 -16.47
N PRO A 125 12.99 -20.31 -16.90
CA PRO A 125 12.61 -20.27 -18.31
C PRO A 125 13.62 -19.56 -19.21
N ALA A 126 14.26 -18.49 -18.73
CA ALA A 126 15.27 -17.76 -19.49
C ALA A 126 16.56 -18.55 -19.71
N ALA A 127 17.06 -19.25 -18.67
CA ALA A 127 18.20 -20.14 -18.82
C ALA A 127 17.91 -21.27 -19.82
N LYS A 128 16.70 -21.85 -19.75
CA LYS A 128 16.23 -22.88 -20.70
C LYS A 128 16.07 -22.34 -22.12
N ALA A 129 15.77 -21.05 -22.28
CA ALA A 129 15.71 -20.36 -23.57
C ALA A 129 17.10 -19.97 -24.11
N GLY A 130 18.19 -20.23 -23.35
CA GLY A 130 19.55 -19.96 -23.78
C GLY A 130 19.96 -18.48 -23.70
N ILE A 131 19.29 -17.69 -22.86
CA ILE A 131 19.70 -16.31 -22.54
C ILE A 131 21.02 -16.34 -21.78
N LEU A 132 21.95 -15.44 -22.10
CA LEU A 132 23.27 -15.35 -21.49
C LEU A 132 23.51 -13.97 -20.88
N ALA A 133 24.48 -13.90 -19.97
CA ALA A 133 24.99 -12.63 -19.47
C ALA A 133 25.53 -11.77 -20.62
N GLY A 134 25.20 -10.48 -20.62
CA GLY A 134 25.60 -9.53 -21.65
C GLY A 134 24.63 -9.42 -22.84
N ASP A 135 23.60 -10.25 -22.91
CA ASP A 135 22.54 -10.13 -23.90
C ASP A 135 21.81 -8.79 -23.77
N GLN A 136 21.63 -8.07 -24.89
CA GLN A 136 20.89 -6.81 -24.93
C GLN A 136 19.48 -7.05 -25.40
N ILE A 137 18.49 -6.68 -24.59
CA ILE A 137 17.07 -6.85 -24.92
C ILE A 137 16.60 -5.62 -25.70
N LEU A 138 16.36 -5.78 -27.00
CA LEU A 138 15.92 -4.71 -27.90
C LEU A 138 14.40 -4.51 -27.90
N LYS A 139 13.64 -5.62 -27.76
CA LYS A 139 12.18 -5.60 -27.75
C LYS A 139 11.61 -6.63 -26.79
N ILE A 140 10.50 -6.26 -26.14
CA ILE A 140 9.68 -7.13 -25.31
C ILE A 140 8.26 -7.14 -25.89
N ASN A 141 7.77 -8.30 -26.35
CA ASN A 141 6.47 -8.46 -27.00
C ASN A 141 6.24 -7.51 -28.18
N GLY A 142 7.32 -7.18 -28.92
CA GLY A 142 7.29 -6.23 -30.04
C GLY A 142 7.49 -4.77 -29.65
N THR A 143 7.40 -4.41 -28.36
CA THR A 143 7.65 -3.06 -27.86
C THR A 143 9.17 -2.79 -27.74
N PRO A 144 9.71 -1.73 -28.37
CA PRO A 144 11.11 -1.33 -28.21
C PRO A 144 11.46 -0.94 -26.77
N THR A 145 12.63 -1.35 -26.29
CA THR A 145 13.10 -1.08 -24.91
C THR A 145 13.87 0.24 -24.77
N GLU A 146 14.33 0.84 -25.87
CA GLU A 146 15.15 2.07 -25.89
C GLU A 146 14.50 3.28 -25.19
N LYS A 147 13.17 3.33 -25.15
CA LYS A 147 12.39 4.42 -24.55
C LYS A 147 11.76 4.05 -23.21
N LEU A 148 12.04 2.85 -22.71
CA LEU A 148 11.46 2.37 -21.46
C LEU A 148 12.38 2.67 -20.29
N GLU A 149 11.79 3.18 -19.22
CA GLU A 149 12.45 3.18 -17.92
C GLU A 149 12.66 1.75 -17.44
N LEU A 150 13.71 1.51 -16.64
CA LEU A 150 14.05 0.17 -16.15
C LEU A 150 12.85 -0.51 -15.48
N GLN A 151 12.11 0.22 -14.64
CA GLN A 151 10.92 -0.28 -13.95
C GLN A 151 9.82 -0.72 -14.93
N GLN A 152 9.60 0.05 -16.00
CA GLN A 152 8.60 -0.29 -17.02
C GLN A 152 9.00 -1.57 -17.78
N ALA A 153 10.28 -1.70 -18.12
CA ALA A 153 10.80 -2.90 -18.76
C ALA A 153 10.67 -4.14 -17.86
N VAL A 154 10.99 -4.02 -16.57
CA VAL A 154 10.82 -5.10 -15.58
C VAL A 154 9.37 -5.54 -15.49
N ASN A 155 8.43 -4.61 -15.44
CA ASN A 155 7.00 -4.92 -15.41
C ASN A 155 6.53 -5.69 -16.67
N LEU A 156 7.06 -5.33 -17.84
CA LEU A 156 6.77 -6.05 -19.10
C LEU A 156 7.39 -7.46 -19.13
N LEU A 157 8.58 -7.63 -18.55
CA LEU A 157 9.25 -8.94 -18.44
C LEU A 157 8.55 -9.86 -17.43
N ARG A 158 7.97 -9.29 -16.37
CA ARG A 158 7.19 -10.02 -15.36
C ARG A 158 5.90 -10.57 -15.98
N GLY A 159 5.17 -9.73 -16.72
CA GLY A 159 3.94 -10.11 -17.41
C GLY A 159 2.85 -10.64 -16.46
N LYS A 160 1.80 -11.24 -17.03
CA LYS A 160 0.83 -12.01 -16.25
C LYS A 160 1.34 -13.44 -16.04
N PRO A 161 0.93 -14.13 -14.95
CA PRO A 161 1.21 -15.55 -14.76
C PRO A 161 0.86 -16.37 -16.00
N ASP A 162 1.73 -17.31 -16.36
CA ASP A 162 1.60 -18.22 -17.52
C ASP A 162 1.55 -17.54 -18.91
N GLN A 163 1.83 -16.24 -19.00
CA GLN A 163 1.91 -15.55 -20.28
C GLN A 163 3.27 -15.79 -20.96
N LYS A 164 3.23 -16.15 -22.25
CA LYS A 164 4.45 -16.20 -23.07
C LYS A 164 4.94 -14.79 -23.38
N ALA A 165 6.21 -14.52 -23.10
CA ALA A 165 6.90 -13.31 -23.52
C ALA A 165 7.83 -13.60 -24.71
N THR A 166 7.80 -12.74 -25.71
CA THR A 166 8.70 -12.81 -26.88
C THR A 166 9.76 -11.73 -26.76
N LEU A 167 11.03 -12.13 -26.68
CA LEU A 167 12.17 -11.21 -26.60
C LEU A 167 12.94 -11.15 -27.92
N THR A 168 13.31 -9.95 -28.34
CA THR A 168 14.31 -9.76 -29.40
C THR A 168 15.62 -9.35 -28.75
N ILE A 169 16.64 -10.19 -28.90
CA ILE A 169 17.92 -10.04 -28.22
C ILE A 169 19.02 -9.77 -29.25
N LEU A 170 19.88 -8.81 -28.93
CA LEU A 170 21.18 -8.65 -29.58
C LEU A 170 22.22 -9.26 -28.66
N ARG A 171 22.86 -10.33 -29.12
CA ARG A 171 24.01 -10.94 -28.44
C ARG A 171 25.29 -10.31 -28.98
N PRO A 172 26.03 -9.53 -28.19
CA PRO A 172 27.35 -9.08 -28.60
C PRO A 172 28.23 -10.30 -28.85
N SER A 173 28.92 -10.35 -29.99
CA SER A 173 29.90 -11.41 -30.23
C SER A 173 30.93 -11.39 -29.10
N SER A 174 31.08 -12.51 -28.39
CA SER A 174 32.24 -12.70 -27.52
C SER A 174 33.48 -12.50 -28.38
N LYS A 175 34.35 -11.57 -27.97
CA LYS A 175 35.76 -11.70 -28.34
C LYS A 175 36.35 -12.89 -27.61
#